data_AF-A0A0N9HU56-F1
#
_entry.id   AF-A0A0N9HU56-F1
#
_cell.length_a   1.000
_cell.length_b   1.000
_cell.length_c   1.000
_cell.angle_alpha   90.00
_cell.angle_beta   90.00
_cell.angle_gamma   90.00
#
_symmetry.space_group_name_H-M   'P 1'
#
loop_
_entity.id
_entity.type
_entity.pdbx_description
1 polymer ?
#
loop_
_entity_poly.entity_id
_entity_poly.type
_entity_poly.pdbx_seq_one_letter_code
_entity_poly.pdbx_strand_id
1 'polypeptide(L)'
;MNVEHGPTGAPTVFGEWLSWHTEHMELVPPSPEMEALFSRQEAEYERLVRASSLPLLGMTEPAPQPRLVGEAEVNDGVVESIGLAYGDLMRPSGPLVQVHTARWLRTRSGPPDLRYFLENLLDSMGDDGPVDGDPVPAHIVVNGTPRPASLLRTRRKMWAARCWHRDSDVIVVAREWELATTHLVAVANIESFLRGRREYLRDLRTNPPTMPIIDRPFDVATAHRSLIEATLTRSRQLEAAARQGRPPRLRANARKHGELWEAAVRAQMHLADQSRQDANEAVTILVNQLGRLQEKASWFANKRLRDAAITETLLYWTGMRLELLSRPAQETWRTVWASQRTWTPDPFAHQERSSSQHDDSLRRWHAELMTGQDEWLRAWSEWVQRKGY
;
A
#
# COMPACT_ATOMS: atom_id res chain seq x y z
N MET A 1 -6.03 13.49 30.07
CA MET A 1 -6.20 14.04 28.71
C MET A 1 -5.41 13.13 27.79
N ASN A 2 -6.08 12.13 27.20
CA ASN A 2 -5.46 11.16 26.32
C ASN A 2 -5.40 11.76 24.92
N VAL A 3 -4.19 12.04 24.44
CA VAL A 3 -3.95 12.35 23.04
C VAL A 3 -3.72 11.01 22.33
N GLU A 4 -4.68 10.62 21.49
CA GLU A 4 -4.55 9.47 20.59
C GLU A 4 -3.54 9.83 19.48
N HIS A 5 -2.31 9.34 19.63
CA HIS A 5 -1.35 9.28 18.53
C HIS A 5 -1.51 7.92 17.83
N GLY A 6 -2.01 7.95 16.60
CA GLY A 6 -2.06 6.78 15.72
C GLY A 6 -0.65 6.28 15.35
N PRO A 7 -0.52 5.06 14.80
CA PRO A 7 0.78 4.47 14.50
C PRO A 7 1.47 5.22 13.36
N THR A 8 2.47 6.03 13.72
CA THR A 8 3.42 6.70 12.82
C THR A 8 4.59 5.77 12.49
N GLY A 9 4.31 4.62 11.87
CA GLY A 9 5.36 3.89 11.15
C GLY A 9 5.64 4.67 9.88
N ALA A 10 6.82 5.29 9.74
CA ALA A 10 7.18 5.97 8.50
C ALA A 10 7.32 4.90 7.41
N PRO A 11 6.39 4.82 6.44
CA PRO A 11 6.56 3.92 5.31
C PRO A 11 7.73 4.45 4.48
N THR A 12 8.52 3.57 3.87
CA THR A 12 9.45 4.02 2.84
C THR A 12 8.59 4.51 1.67
N VAL A 13 8.37 5.82 1.64
CA VAL A 13 7.48 6.55 0.73
C VAL A 13 7.66 6.08 -0.72
N PHE A 14 8.85 5.64 -1.15
CA PHE A 14 9.05 5.12 -2.50
C PHE A 14 8.23 3.86 -2.85
N GLY A 15 8.07 2.92 -1.92
CA GLY A 15 7.33 1.68 -2.15
C GLY A 15 5.80 1.85 -2.09
N GLU A 16 5.33 2.77 -1.26
CA GLU A 16 3.91 3.14 -1.17
C GLU A 16 3.52 4.17 -2.24
N TRP A 17 4.40 5.11 -2.58
CA TRP A 17 4.20 6.06 -3.67
C TRP A 17 4.15 5.33 -5.00
N LEU A 18 5.03 4.34 -5.25
CA LEU A 18 4.81 3.41 -6.36
C LEU A 18 3.48 2.67 -6.19
N SER A 19 3.13 2.10 -5.03
CA SER A 19 1.89 1.30 -4.93
C SER A 19 0.58 2.09 -5.08
N TRP A 20 0.56 3.39 -4.75
CA TRP A 20 -0.60 4.27 -4.90
C TRP A 20 -0.61 5.02 -6.24
N HIS A 21 0.54 5.23 -6.89
CA HIS A 21 0.65 5.99 -8.14
C HIS A 21 0.96 5.14 -9.39
N THR A 22 1.20 3.82 -9.26
CA THR A 22 1.43 2.93 -10.42
C THR A 22 0.16 2.34 -11.03
N GLU A 23 -1.01 2.61 -10.45
CA GLU A 23 -2.28 2.20 -11.05
C GLU A 23 -2.81 3.25 -12.05
N HIS A 24 -2.07 3.47 -13.14
CA HIS A 24 -2.51 4.10 -14.43
C HIS A 24 -2.13 5.54 -14.76
N MET A 25 -1.23 6.20 -14.02
CA MET A 25 -0.61 7.41 -14.58
C MET A 25 0.42 7.04 -15.65
N GLU A 26 0.35 7.73 -16.78
CA GLU A 26 1.51 7.91 -17.67
C GLU A 26 2.71 8.24 -16.77
N LEU A 27 3.82 7.50 -16.89
CA LEU A 27 5.03 7.77 -16.12
C LEU A 27 5.57 9.13 -16.57
N VAL A 28 5.01 10.21 -16.04
CA VAL A 28 5.56 11.55 -16.18
C VAL A 28 6.94 11.47 -15.55
N PRO A 29 8.02 11.70 -16.31
CA PRO A 29 9.36 11.67 -15.75
C PRO A 29 9.39 12.64 -14.55
N PRO A 30 10.00 12.24 -13.43
CA PRO A 30 9.94 13.05 -12.23
C PRO A 30 10.46 14.46 -12.52
N SER A 31 9.74 15.49 -12.06
CA SER A 31 10.25 16.85 -12.15
C SER A 31 11.60 16.94 -11.41
N PRO A 32 12.47 17.91 -11.75
CA PRO A 32 13.73 18.11 -11.02
C PRO A 32 13.53 18.25 -9.50
N GLU A 33 12.38 18.79 -9.07
CA GLU A 33 11.98 18.89 -7.66
C GLU A 33 11.68 17.52 -7.05
N MET A 34 10.97 16.63 -7.78
CA MET A 34 10.75 15.25 -7.34
C MET A 34 12.04 14.44 -7.31
N GLU A 35 12.95 14.63 -8.27
CA GLU A 35 14.27 13.98 -8.26
C GLU A 35 15.11 14.41 -7.04
N ALA A 36 15.11 15.71 -6.72
CA ALA A 36 15.77 16.23 -5.52
C ALA A 36 15.13 15.69 -4.23
N LEU A 37 13.80 15.56 -4.19
CA LEU A 37 13.09 14.94 -3.07
C LEU A 37 13.50 13.48 -2.89
N PHE A 38 13.44 12.66 -3.95
CA PHE A 38 13.85 11.26 -3.89
C PHE A 38 15.30 11.09 -3.47
N SER A 39 16.20 11.92 -4.00
CA SER A 39 17.62 11.89 -3.64
C SER A 39 17.85 12.19 -2.16
N ARG A 40 17.11 13.17 -1.59
CA ARG A 40 17.17 13.50 -0.16
C ARG A 40 16.60 12.38 0.71
N GLN A 41 15.46 11.81 0.32
CA GLN A 41 14.86 10.67 1.04
C GLN A 41 15.77 9.43 1.02
N GLU A 42 16.41 9.15 -0.12
CA GLU A 42 17.37 8.06 -0.25
C GLU A 42 18.59 8.30 0.65
N ALA A 43 19.18 9.50 0.62
CA ALA A 43 20.31 9.84 1.49
C ALA A 43 19.96 9.72 3.00
N GLU A 44 18.78 10.19 3.40
CA GLU A 44 18.31 10.09 4.77
C GLU A 44 18.06 8.65 5.20
N TYR A 45 17.41 7.85 4.34
CA TYR A 45 17.21 6.42 4.57
C TYR A 45 18.53 5.69 4.78
N GLU A 46 19.53 5.92 3.91
CA GLU A 46 20.83 5.29 4.06
C GLU A 46 21.57 5.76 5.31
N ARG A 47 21.45 7.04 5.69
CA ARG A 47 22.03 7.59 6.93
C ARG A 47 21.48 6.85 8.15
N LEU A 48 20.15 6.64 8.20
CA LEU A 48 19.49 5.92 9.28
C LEU A 48 19.91 4.44 9.32
N VAL A 49 19.94 3.77 8.17
CA VAL A 49 20.39 2.36 8.09
C VAL A 49 21.84 2.19 8.56
N ARG A 50 22.75 3.10 8.16
CA ARG A 50 24.15 3.10 8.63
C ARG A 50 24.29 3.32 10.14
N ALA A 51 23.44 4.16 10.70
CA ALA A 51 23.44 4.47 12.13
C ALA A 51 22.78 3.37 12.99
N SER A 52 22.15 2.37 12.37
CA SER A 52 21.47 1.30 13.08
C SER A 52 22.44 0.44 13.90
N SER A 53 22.00 0.07 15.11
CA SER A 53 22.72 -0.82 16.02
C SER A 53 22.21 -2.26 15.98
N LEU A 54 21.38 -2.60 15.00
CA LEU A 54 20.84 -3.95 14.85
C LEU A 54 21.95 -4.93 14.48
N PRO A 55 22.00 -6.13 15.08
CA PRO A 55 23.01 -7.15 14.77
C PRO A 55 22.64 -7.88 13.47
N LEU A 56 22.79 -7.19 12.34
CA LEU A 56 22.32 -7.66 11.04
C LEU A 56 22.90 -9.03 10.68
N LEU A 57 22.01 -9.91 10.23
CA LEU A 57 22.35 -11.20 9.66
C LEU A 57 22.04 -11.22 8.17
N GLY A 58 22.93 -11.83 7.40
CA GLY A 58 22.79 -12.03 5.96
C GLY A 58 23.11 -13.47 5.59
N MET A 59 22.70 -13.90 4.40
CA MET A 59 23.04 -15.21 3.86
C MET A 59 24.54 -15.36 3.58
N THR A 60 25.07 -16.56 3.83
CA THR A 60 26.37 -16.98 3.28
C THR A 60 26.26 -17.28 1.79
N GLU A 61 27.40 -17.21 1.10
CA GLU A 61 27.46 -17.72 -0.28
C GLU A 61 27.32 -19.25 -0.34
N PRO A 62 26.73 -19.79 -1.41
CA PRO A 62 26.09 -19.08 -2.52
C PRO A 62 24.73 -18.48 -2.13
N ALA A 63 24.48 -17.23 -2.50
CA ALA A 63 23.19 -16.55 -2.30
C ALA A 63 22.61 -15.99 -3.61
N PRO A 64 21.26 -15.90 -3.76
CA PRO A 64 20.64 -15.26 -4.92
C PRO A 64 21.11 -13.82 -5.11
N GLN A 65 21.19 -13.37 -6.36
CA GLN A 65 21.51 -11.99 -6.73
C GLN A 65 20.29 -11.31 -7.36
N PRO A 66 20.14 -9.97 -7.25
CA PRO A 66 21.00 -9.04 -6.52
C PRO A 66 20.89 -9.16 -5.01
N ARG A 67 21.83 -8.55 -4.26
CA ARG A 67 21.77 -8.39 -2.80
C ARG A 67 21.63 -6.92 -2.47
N LEU A 68 20.61 -6.58 -1.70
CA LEU A 68 20.25 -5.19 -1.42
C LEU A 68 19.58 -5.02 -0.07
N VAL A 69 19.55 -3.79 0.44
CA VAL A 69 18.64 -3.46 1.54
C VAL A 69 17.25 -3.36 0.95
N GLY A 70 16.39 -4.34 1.28
CA GLY A 70 15.03 -4.42 0.75
C GLY A 70 14.13 -3.40 1.42
N GLU A 71 14.15 -3.40 2.75
CA GLU A 71 13.33 -2.51 3.59
C GLU A 71 14.06 -2.14 4.88
N ALA A 72 13.64 -1.04 5.48
CA ALA A 72 13.94 -0.69 6.86
C ALA A 72 12.73 0.04 7.43
N GLU A 73 12.35 -0.34 8.63
CA GLU A 73 11.26 0.29 9.36
C GLU A 73 11.86 1.31 10.34
N VAL A 74 11.37 2.53 10.28
CA VAL A 74 11.81 3.64 11.12
C VAL A 74 10.62 4.16 11.90
N ASN A 75 10.78 4.21 13.21
CA ASN A 75 9.79 4.71 14.14
C ASN A 75 10.46 5.76 15.04
N ASP A 76 9.88 6.96 15.12
CA ASP A 76 10.43 8.10 15.87
C ASP A 76 11.93 8.36 15.60
N GLY A 77 12.35 8.20 14.33
CA GLY A 77 13.74 8.38 13.89
C GLY A 77 14.71 7.26 14.28
N VAL A 78 14.22 6.17 14.87
CA VAL A 78 14.99 4.98 15.23
C VAL A 78 14.69 3.85 14.27
N VAL A 79 15.73 3.18 13.76
CA VAL A 79 15.56 1.99 12.93
C VAL A 79 15.21 0.79 13.81
N GLU A 80 14.01 0.24 13.64
CA GLU A 80 13.49 -0.88 14.44
C GLU A 80 13.66 -2.23 13.73
N SER A 81 13.66 -2.21 12.40
CA SER A 81 13.80 -3.39 11.54
C SER A 81 14.64 -3.04 10.30
N ILE A 82 15.49 -3.98 9.86
CA ILE A 82 16.17 -3.94 8.56
C ILE A 82 15.99 -5.30 7.88
N GLY A 83 15.51 -5.28 6.64
CA GLY A 83 15.40 -6.44 5.75
C GLY A 83 16.48 -6.44 4.67
N LEU A 84 17.33 -7.48 4.65
CA LEU A 84 18.29 -7.74 3.57
C LEU A 84 17.67 -8.71 2.58
N ALA A 85 17.61 -8.33 1.30
CA ALA A 85 17.05 -9.15 0.24
C ALA A 85 18.15 -9.73 -0.66
N TYR A 86 17.90 -10.94 -1.14
CA TYR A 86 18.71 -11.71 -2.08
C TYR A 86 17.81 -12.24 -3.17
N GLY A 87 18.05 -11.85 -4.42
CA GLY A 87 17.17 -12.15 -5.56
C GLY A 87 16.39 -10.91 -6.02
N ASP A 88 15.69 -11.04 -7.14
CA ASP A 88 14.91 -9.94 -7.72
C ASP A 88 13.54 -9.86 -7.04
N LEU A 89 13.34 -8.79 -6.26
CA LEU A 89 12.11 -8.54 -5.49
C LEU A 89 10.87 -8.33 -6.37
N MET A 90 11.06 -7.88 -7.62
CA MET A 90 9.95 -7.57 -8.53
C MET A 90 9.61 -8.74 -9.46
N ARG A 91 10.46 -9.77 -9.55
CA ARG A 91 10.13 -10.97 -10.31
C ARG A 91 9.16 -11.83 -9.52
N PRO A 92 8.02 -12.24 -10.11
CA PRO A 92 7.06 -13.11 -9.44
C PRO A 92 7.56 -14.55 -9.28
N SER A 93 8.59 -14.95 -10.05
CA SER A 93 9.19 -16.29 -10.01
C SER A 93 10.71 -16.22 -9.80
N GLY A 94 11.30 -17.34 -9.41
CA GLY A 94 12.73 -17.46 -9.16
C GLY A 94 13.10 -17.32 -7.68
N PRO A 95 14.35 -17.69 -7.33
CA PRO A 95 14.80 -17.71 -5.96
C PRO A 95 14.83 -16.30 -5.35
N LEU A 96 14.19 -16.16 -4.19
CA LEU A 96 14.21 -14.95 -3.38
C LEU A 96 14.40 -15.36 -1.92
N VAL A 97 15.26 -14.66 -1.20
CA VAL A 97 15.38 -14.76 0.25
C VAL A 97 15.44 -13.36 0.85
N GLN A 98 14.68 -13.12 1.91
CA GLN A 98 14.70 -11.90 2.70
C GLN A 98 15.02 -12.25 4.15
N VAL A 99 16.00 -11.56 4.74
CA VAL A 99 16.43 -11.72 6.13
C VAL A 99 16.15 -10.43 6.87
N HIS A 100 15.14 -10.43 7.72
CA HIS A 100 14.73 -9.30 8.55
C HIS A 100 15.34 -9.47 9.93
N THR A 101 16.05 -8.45 10.39
CA THR A 101 16.54 -8.34 11.77
C THR A 101 15.80 -7.18 12.43
N ALA A 102 15.12 -7.44 13.55
CA ALA A 102 14.28 -6.44 14.19
C ALA A 102 14.27 -6.55 15.72
N ARG A 103 14.02 -5.43 16.39
CA ARG A 103 13.86 -5.34 17.86
C ARG A 103 12.45 -4.88 18.22
N TRP A 104 11.50 -5.82 18.16
CA TRP A 104 10.08 -5.56 18.43
C TRP A 104 9.75 -5.25 19.90
N LEU A 105 10.68 -5.48 20.84
CA LEU A 105 10.45 -5.26 22.28
C LEU A 105 10.24 -3.78 22.67
N ARG A 106 10.40 -2.83 21.74
CA ARG A 106 10.18 -1.40 21.98
C ARG A 106 8.87 -0.86 21.40
N THR A 107 8.14 -1.64 20.61
CA THR A 107 6.85 -1.23 20.04
C THR A 107 5.68 -1.82 20.84
N ARG A 108 4.56 -1.09 20.92
CA ARG A 108 3.34 -1.51 21.65
C ARG A 108 2.64 -2.72 21.02
N SER A 109 3.09 -3.15 19.84
CA SER A 109 2.55 -4.26 19.06
C SER A 109 3.63 -5.33 18.99
N GLY A 110 3.34 -6.54 19.44
CA GLY A 110 4.29 -7.65 19.31
C GLY A 110 4.71 -7.91 17.85
N PRO A 111 5.78 -8.70 17.65
CA PRO A 111 6.28 -9.05 16.32
C PRO A 111 5.18 -9.62 15.42
N PRO A 112 5.15 -9.28 14.11
CA PRO A 112 4.20 -9.88 13.18
C PRO A 112 4.35 -11.41 13.12
N ASP A 113 3.23 -12.11 12.91
CA ASP A 113 3.18 -13.56 12.69
C ASP A 113 4.00 -13.94 11.43
N LEU A 114 4.65 -15.10 11.42
CA LEU A 114 5.31 -15.67 10.23
C LEU A 114 4.38 -15.71 9.01
N ARG A 115 3.08 -15.90 9.27
CA ARG A 115 2.03 -15.85 8.25
C ARG A 115 2.02 -14.52 7.48
N TYR A 116 2.15 -13.40 8.18
CA TYR A 116 2.16 -12.06 7.57
C TYR A 116 3.25 -11.90 6.52
N PHE A 117 4.45 -12.40 6.81
CA PHE A 117 5.57 -12.34 5.87
C PHE A 117 5.35 -13.18 4.61
N LEU A 118 4.76 -14.36 4.75
CA LEU A 118 4.38 -15.19 3.61
C LEU A 118 3.26 -14.60 2.78
N GLU A 119 2.28 -13.97 3.43
CA GLU A 119 1.19 -13.25 2.77
C GLU A 119 1.70 -12.05 1.97
N ASN A 120 2.63 -11.26 2.52
CA ASN A 120 3.27 -10.17 1.79
C ASN A 120 4.09 -10.65 0.58
N LEU A 121 4.75 -11.80 0.70
CA LEU A 121 5.47 -12.43 -0.40
C LEU A 121 4.52 -12.97 -1.48
N LEU A 122 3.37 -13.53 -1.10
CA LEU A 122 2.32 -13.92 -2.05
C LEU A 122 1.75 -12.69 -2.78
N ASP A 123 1.48 -11.62 -2.04
CA ASP A 123 0.96 -10.38 -2.58
C ASP A 123 1.91 -9.75 -3.61
N SER A 124 3.22 -9.80 -3.37
CA SER A 124 4.21 -9.30 -4.34
C SER A 124 4.23 -10.09 -5.65
N MET A 125 3.75 -11.34 -5.64
CA MET A 125 3.56 -12.16 -6.84
C MET A 125 2.17 -12.00 -7.47
N GLY A 126 1.31 -11.17 -6.88
CA GLY A 126 -0.09 -11.01 -7.29
C GLY A 126 -0.98 -12.18 -6.89
N ASP A 127 -0.60 -12.94 -5.87
CA ASP A 127 -1.38 -14.06 -5.34
C ASP A 127 -2.00 -13.68 -3.99
N ASP A 128 -3.32 -13.74 -3.90
CA ASP A 128 -4.09 -13.43 -2.70
C ASP A 128 -4.47 -14.67 -1.88
N GLY A 129 -3.95 -15.85 -2.26
CA GLY A 129 -4.23 -17.11 -1.60
C GLY A 129 -3.92 -17.09 -0.09
N PRO A 130 -4.66 -17.89 0.70
CA PRO A 130 -4.41 -18.00 2.14
C PRO A 130 -3.09 -18.74 2.41
N VAL A 131 -2.46 -18.38 3.53
CA VAL A 131 -1.33 -19.13 4.10
C VAL A 131 -1.85 -20.03 5.21
N ASP A 132 -2.10 -21.29 4.85
CA ASP A 132 -2.59 -22.31 5.78
C ASP A 132 -1.47 -22.95 6.61
N GLY A 133 -1.86 -23.56 7.73
CA GLY A 133 -0.98 -24.32 8.61
C GLY A 133 -0.44 -23.52 9.78
N ASP A 134 0.08 -24.24 10.77
CA ASP A 134 0.69 -23.66 11.97
C ASP A 134 2.21 -23.74 11.91
N PRO A 135 2.93 -22.78 12.51
CA PRO A 135 4.38 -22.85 12.63
C PRO A 135 4.81 -24.13 13.36
N VAL A 136 5.76 -24.86 12.77
CA VAL A 136 6.37 -26.06 13.35
C VAL A 136 7.79 -25.78 13.85
N PRO A 137 8.28 -26.51 14.86
CA PRO A 137 9.68 -26.39 15.28
C PRO A 137 10.66 -26.76 14.15
N ALA A 138 11.73 -25.98 14.02
CA ALA A 138 12.81 -26.17 13.05
C ALA A 138 14.14 -25.61 13.59
N HIS A 139 15.16 -25.60 12.73
CA HIS A 139 16.44 -24.96 13.03
C HIS A 139 16.89 -24.07 11.87
N ILE A 140 17.50 -22.92 12.19
CA ILE A 140 18.24 -22.07 11.24
C ILE A 140 19.70 -22.03 11.69
N VAL A 141 20.64 -22.17 10.75
CA VAL A 141 22.06 -22.08 11.08
C VAL A 141 22.51 -20.63 11.09
N VAL A 142 22.98 -20.14 12.24
CA VAL A 142 23.49 -18.77 12.43
C VAL A 142 24.94 -18.83 12.91
N ASN A 143 25.86 -18.22 12.16
CA ASN A 143 27.31 -18.27 12.40
C ASN A 143 27.80 -19.72 12.62
N GLY A 144 27.37 -20.64 11.75
CA GLY A 144 27.70 -22.06 11.81
C GLY A 144 27.00 -22.86 12.92
N THR A 145 26.21 -22.23 13.78
CA THR A 145 25.53 -22.89 14.91
C THR A 145 24.03 -23.01 14.64
N PRO A 146 23.42 -24.22 14.72
CA PRO A 146 21.98 -24.38 14.65
C PRO A 146 21.26 -23.63 15.78
N ARG A 147 20.22 -22.88 15.45
CA ARG A 147 19.37 -22.15 16.39
C ARG A 147 17.93 -22.67 16.27
N PRO A 148 17.24 -22.93 17.39
CA PRO A 148 15.81 -23.25 17.37
C PRO A 148 15.04 -22.14 16.65
N ALA A 149 14.11 -22.55 15.78
CA ALA A 149 13.28 -21.66 15.00
C ALA A 149 11.85 -22.17 14.94
N SER A 150 10.91 -21.26 14.72
CA SER A 150 9.56 -21.60 14.25
C SER A 150 9.55 -21.49 12.73
N LEU A 151 8.91 -22.43 12.03
CA LEU A 151 8.89 -22.52 10.57
C LEU A 151 7.46 -22.68 10.07
N LEU A 152 7.05 -21.84 9.15
CA LEU A 152 5.80 -21.97 8.41
C LEU A 152 6.12 -22.18 6.92
N ARG A 153 5.49 -23.19 6.30
CA ARG A 153 5.68 -23.52 4.88
C ARG A 153 4.37 -23.42 4.14
N THR A 154 4.43 -22.96 2.89
CA THR A 154 3.33 -23.03 1.94
C THR A 154 3.52 -24.23 1.01
N ARG A 155 2.45 -24.61 0.30
CA ARG A 155 2.53 -25.65 -0.75
C ARG A 155 3.35 -25.22 -1.98
N ARG A 156 3.67 -23.93 -2.13
CA ARG A 156 4.31 -23.34 -3.33
C ARG A 156 5.81 -23.12 -3.17
N LYS A 157 6.51 -23.98 -2.44
CA LYS A 157 7.96 -23.85 -2.16
C LYS A 157 8.34 -22.49 -1.58
N MET A 158 7.46 -21.91 -0.76
CA MET A 158 7.80 -20.74 0.06
C MET A 158 7.74 -21.10 1.52
N TRP A 159 8.57 -20.46 2.32
CA TRP A 159 8.59 -20.64 3.76
C TRP A 159 9.04 -19.37 4.45
N ALA A 160 8.61 -19.22 5.70
CA ALA A 160 9.11 -18.22 6.61
C ALA A 160 9.54 -18.89 7.91
N ALA A 161 10.67 -18.48 8.44
CA ALA A 161 11.21 -19.02 9.68
C ALA A 161 11.68 -17.90 10.60
N ARG A 162 11.43 -18.06 11.90
CA ARG A 162 11.77 -17.08 12.92
C ARG A 162 12.65 -17.69 13.99
N CYS A 163 13.74 -17.04 14.33
CA CYS A 163 14.60 -17.40 15.45
C CYS A 163 15.04 -16.15 16.23
N TRP A 164 15.55 -16.37 17.43
CA TRP A 164 16.11 -15.31 18.27
C TRP A 164 17.63 -15.27 18.16
N HIS A 165 18.20 -14.08 17.98
CA HIS A 165 19.65 -13.87 17.95
C HIS A 165 20.02 -12.54 18.57
N ARG A 166 20.90 -12.55 19.60
CA ARG A 166 21.44 -11.36 20.26
C ARG A 166 20.36 -10.27 20.40
N ASP A 167 19.41 -10.53 21.28
CA ASP A 167 18.30 -9.61 21.63
C ASP A 167 17.40 -9.15 20.46
N SER A 168 17.51 -9.78 19.29
CA SER A 168 16.76 -9.42 18.09
C SER A 168 16.00 -10.63 17.55
N ASP A 169 14.82 -10.35 17.00
CA ASP A 169 14.10 -11.31 16.19
C ASP A 169 14.70 -11.32 14.78
N VAL A 170 14.95 -12.54 14.30
CA VAL A 170 15.42 -12.80 12.95
C VAL A 170 14.35 -13.57 12.22
N ILE A 171 13.85 -12.99 11.14
CA ILE A 171 12.81 -13.58 10.31
C ILE A 171 13.40 -13.77 8.91
N VAL A 172 13.39 -15.01 8.44
CA VAL A 172 13.83 -15.36 7.10
C VAL A 172 12.63 -15.78 6.29
N VAL A 173 12.41 -15.13 5.15
CA VAL A 173 11.34 -15.44 4.21
C VAL A 173 11.99 -15.87 2.91
N ALA A 174 11.52 -16.95 2.31
CA ALA A 174 12.11 -17.46 1.10
C ALA A 174 11.07 -18.02 0.12
N ARG A 175 11.38 -17.86 -1.17
CA ARG A 175 10.69 -18.43 -2.32
C ARG A 175 11.68 -19.19 -3.16
N GLU A 176 11.31 -20.41 -3.58
CA GLU A 176 12.13 -21.25 -4.46
C GLU A 176 13.59 -21.40 -3.96
N TRP A 177 13.75 -21.41 -2.63
CA TRP A 177 15.03 -21.59 -1.95
C TRP A 177 14.86 -22.57 -0.79
N GLU A 178 15.83 -23.44 -0.57
CA GLU A 178 15.74 -24.49 0.43
C GLU A 178 16.22 -24.04 1.80
N LEU A 179 15.46 -24.35 2.85
CA LEU A 179 15.83 -24.04 4.24
C LEU A 179 17.19 -24.66 4.62
N ALA A 180 17.47 -25.88 4.13
CA ALA A 180 18.68 -26.62 4.45
C ALA A 180 19.96 -25.96 3.92
N THR A 181 19.86 -25.09 2.91
CA THR A 181 20.98 -24.32 2.35
C THR A 181 20.99 -22.88 2.83
N THR A 182 20.06 -22.49 3.72
CA THR A 182 20.02 -21.15 4.31
C THR A 182 20.87 -21.09 5.56
N HIS A 183 22.08 -20.56 5.42
CA HIS A 183 22.97 -20.25 6.53
C HIS A 183 23.13 -18.75 6.66
N LEU A 184 23.03 -18.25 7.89
CA LEU A 184 23.14 -16.83 8.19
C LEU A 184 24.49 -16.52 8.85
N VAL A 185 25.06 -15.37 8.51
CA VAL A 185 26.28 -14.81 9.10
C VAL A 185 26.10 -13.34 9.44
N ALA A 186 26.86 -12.86 10.42
CA ALA A 186 26.87 -11.45 10.78
C ALA A 186 27.34 -10.58 9.59
N VAL A 187 26.58 -9.53 9.29
CA VAL A 187 26.92 -8.54 8.27
C VAL A 187 27.74 -7.44 8.92
N ALA A 188 29.05 -7.48 8.71
CA ALA A 188 29.97 -6.47 9.25
C ALA A 188 29.92 -5.14 8.47
N ASN A 189 29.50 -5.17 7.20
CA ASN A 189 29.46 -3.99 6.34
C ASN A 189 28.18 -3.95 5.49
N ILE A 190 27.31 -3.00 5.80
CA ILE A 190 26.02 -2.81 5.11
C ILE A 190 26.16 -2.13 3.75
N GLU A 191 27.31 -1.50 3.44
CA GLU A 191 27.48 -0.70 2.22
C GLU A 191 27.30 -1.51 0.93
N SER A 192 27.61 -2.80 0.94
CA SER A 192 27.37 -3.67 -0.22
C SER A 192 25.88 -3.76 -0.57
N PHE A 193 25.01 -3.86 0.45
CA PHE A 193 23.56 -3.91 0.28
C PHE A 193 22.98 -2.53 -0.06
N LEU A 194 23.50 -1.45 0.53
CA LEU A 194 23.07 -0.09 0.17
C LEU A 194 23.43 0.24 -1.28
N ARG A 195 24.62 -0.17 -1.74
CA ARG A 195 25.02 -0.06 -3.14
C ARG A 195 24.07 -0.85 -4.05
N GLY A 196 23.81 -2.11 -3.72
CA GLY A 196 22.86 -2.93 -4.49
C GLY A 196 21.47 -2.31 -4.56
N ARG A 197 21.00 -1.66 -3.48
CA ARG A 197 19.73 -0.90 -3.48
C ARG A 197 19.78 0.29 -4.44
N ARG A 198 20.83 1.11 -4.41
CA ARG A 198 20.99 2.27 -5.32
C ARG A 198 20.99 1.84 -6.78
N GLU A 199 21.74 0.79 -7.09
CA GLU A 199 21.79 0.20 -8.44
C GLU A 199 20.41 -0.31 -8.86
N TYR A 200 19.75 -1.08 -8.00
CA TYR A 200 18.41 -1.59 -8.25
C TYR A 200 17.37 -0.49 -8.47
N LEU A 201 17.35 0.54 -7.64
CA LEU A 201 16.42 1.68 -7.77
C LEU A 201 16.75 2.53 -9.00
N ARG A 202 18.01 2.65 -9.40
CA ARG A 202 18.41 3.31 -10.64
C ARG A 202 17.91 2.50 -11.84
N ASP A 203 18.10 1.19 -11.83
CA ASP A 203 17.64 0.30 -12.90
C ASP A 203 16.12 0.32 -13.04
N LEU A 204 15.37 0.34 -11.94
CA LEU A 204 13.91 0.51 -11.97
C LEU A 204 13.46 1.86 -12.52
N ARG A 205 14.26 2.92 -12.36
CA ARG A 205 13.96 4.25 -12.91
C ARG A 205 14.27 4.32 -14.41
N THR A 206 15.38 3.73 -14.85
CA THR A 206 15.82 3.77 -16.25
C THR A 206 15.08 2.74 -17.11
N ASN A 207 14.77 1.60 -16.53
CA ASN A 207 14.05 0.49 -17.14
C ASN A 207 12.88 0.11 -16.24
N PRO A 208 11.86 0.98 -16.12
CA PRO A 208 10.67 0.62 -15.35
C PRO A 208 10.11 -0.68 -15.90
N PRO A 209 9.72 -1.64 -15.03
CA PRO A 209 9.10 -2.87 -15.51
C PRO A 209 7.94 -2.47 -16.41
N THR A 210 7.96 -2.96 -17.66
CA THR A 210 6.86 -2.74 -18.58
C THR A 210 5.64 -3.42 -17.98
N MET A 211 4.79 -2.63 -17.33
CA MET A 211 3.48 -3.09 -16.94
C MET A 211 2.79 -3.48 -18.24
N PRO A 212 2.44 -4.76 -18.44
CA PRO A 212 1.79 -5.15 -19.67
C PRO A 212 0.55 -4.29 -19.81
N ILE A 213 0.42 -3.55 -20.92
CA ILE A 213 -0.84 -2.91 -21.26
C ILE A 213 -1.85 -4.05 -21.30
N ILE A 214 -2.78 -4.07 -20.34
CA ILE A 214 -3.79 -5.11 -20.25
C ILE A 214 -4.80 -4.83 -21.37
N ASP A 215 -4.45 -5.26 -22.59
CA ASP A 215 -5.40 -5.29 -23.69
C ASP A 215 -6.24 -6.58 -23.62
N ARG A 216 -6.88 -6.77 -22.47
CA ARG A 216 -7.88 -7.81 -22.32
C ARG A 216 -9.23 -7.27 -22.76
N PRO A 217 -10.07 -8.11 -23.40
CA PRO A 217 -11.46 -7.78 -23.59
C PRO A 217 -12.09 -7.38 -22.27
N PHE A 218 -12.82 -6.27 -22.26
CA PHE A 218 -13.57 -5.81 -21.10
C PHE A 218 -15.04 -5.63 -21.50
N ASP A 219 -15.93 -5.88 -20.55
CA ASP A 219 -17.34 -5.63 -20.73
C ASP A 219 -17.68 -4.22 -20.26
N VAL A 220 -17.95 -3.33 -21.21
CA VAL A 220 -18.32 -1.93 -20.98
C VAL A 220 -19.48 -1.82 -19.96
N ALA A 221 -20.44 -2.74 -20.01
CA ALA A 221 -21.64 -2.67 -19.18
C ALA A 221 -21.35 -2.96 -17.70
N THR A 222 -20.30 -3.73 -17.39
CA THR A 222 -20.03 -4.21 -16.03
C THR A 222 -18.71 -3.71 -15.45
N ALA A 223 -17.83 -3.11 -16.25
CA ALA A 223 -16.49 -2.68 -15.84
C ALA A 223 -16.50 -1.80 -14.57
N HIS A 224 -17.28 -0.72 -14.56
CA HIS A 224 -17.39 0.17 -13.41
C HIS A 224 -17.89 -0.54 -12.16
N ARG A 225 -18.97 -1.33 -12.28
CA ARG A 225 -19.58 -2.03 -11.14
C ARG A 225 -18.62 -3.08 -10.56
N SER A 226 -17.86 -3.76 -11.42
CA SER A 226 -16.84 -4.72 -11.00
C SER A 226 -15.72 -4.07 -10.20
N LEU A 227 -15.24 -2.90 -10.64
CA LEU A 227 -14.26 -2.11 -9.89
C LEU A 227 -14.81 -1.67 -8.52
N ILE A 228 -16.01 -1.08 -8.50
CA ILE A 228 -16.65 -0.57 -7.28
C ILE A 228 -16.82 -1.70 -6.25
N GLU A 229 -17.37 -2.84 -6.65
CA GLU A 229 -17.57 -3.96 -5.73
C GLU A 229 -16.24 -4.51 -5.20
N ALA A 230 -15.20 -4.56 -6.04
CA ALA A 230 -13.86 -4.94 -5.60
C ALA A 230 -13.29 -3.94 -4.58
N THR A 231 -13.41 -2.63 -4.81
CA THR A 231 -12.95 -1.59 -3.87
C THR A 231 -13.69 -1.68 -2.54
N LEU A 232 -15.03 -1.77 -2.58
CA LEU A 232 -15.86 -1.82 -1.38
C LEU A 232 -15.57 -3.09 -0.56
N THR A 233 -15.41 -4.23 -1.22
CA THR A 233 -15.03 -5.49 -0.57
C THR A 233 -13.66 -5.37 0.09
N ARG A 234 -12.67 -4.81 -0.61
CA ARG A 234 -11.32 -4.60 -0.09
C ARG A 234 -11.31 -3.68 1.13
N SER A 235 -12.03 -2.57 1.10
CA SER A 235 -12.16 -1.66 2.25
C SER A 235 -12.73 -2.39 3.49
N ARG A 236 -13.77 -3.23 3.34
CA ARG A 236 -14.30 -4.04 4.46
C ARG A 236 -13.29 -5.06 4.98
N GLN A 237 -12.49 -5.67 4.10
CA GLN A 237 -11.44 -6.62 4.49
C GLN A 237 -10.34 -5.91 5.30
N LEU A 238 -9.94 -4.71 4.88
CA LEU A 238 -8.96 -3.89 5.60
C LEU A 238 -9.48 -3.49 6.98
N GLU A 239 -10.73 -3.04 7.08
CA GLU A 239 -11.34 -2.73 8.38
C GLU A 239 -11.47 -3.96 9.29
N ALA A 240 -11.85 -5.11 8.73
CA ALA A 240 -11.96 -6.35 9.49
C ALA A 240 -10.59 -6.82 10.00
N ALA A 241 -9.55 -6.72 9.18
CA ALA A 241 -8.18 -7.02 9.58
C ALA A 241 -7.70 -6.07 10.70
N ALA A 242 -7.95 -4.77 10.56
CA ALA A 242 -7.62 -3.77 11.57
C ALA A 242 -8.31 -4.06 12.92
N ARG A 243 -9.59 -4.45 12.92
CA ARG A 243 -10.32 -4.86 14.13
C ARG A 243 -9.75 -6.13 14.79
N GLN A 244 -9.08 -6.98 14.02
CA GLN A 244 -8.40 -8.18 14.51
C GLN A 244 -6.94 -7.91 14.93
N GLY A 245 -6.49 -6.64 14.91
CA GLY A 245 -5.10 -6.28 15.18
C GLY A 245 -4.13 -6.82 14.13
N ARG A 246 -4.62 -7.18 12.94
CA ARG A 246 -3.80 -7.68 11.85
C ARG A 246 -3.38 -6.51 10.95
N PRO A 247 -2.09 -6.42 10.59
CA PRO A 247 -1.63 -5.42 9.62
C PRO A 247 -2.35 -5.62 8.27
N PRO A 248 -2.71 -4.53 7.56
CA PRO A 248 -3.40 -4.62 6.29
C PRO A 248 -2.52 -5.21 5.19
N ARG A 249 -3.08 -6.14 4.40
CA ARG A 249 -2.45 -6.63 3.15
C ARG A 249 -2.64 -5.62 2.02
N LEU A 250 -1.79 -4.59 1.99
CA LEU A 250 -1.88 -3.48 1.04
C LEU A 250 -1.61 -3.86 -0.42
N ARG A 251 -1.01 -5.03 -0.68
CA ARG A 251 -0.69 -5.48 -2.05
C ARG A 251 -1.55 -6.64 -2.53
N ALA A 252 -2.38 -7.22 -1.65
CA ALA A 252 -3.31 -8.25 -2.04
C ALA A 252 -4.18 -7.78 -3.21
N ASN A 253 -4.20 -8.57 -4.28
CA ASN A 253 -4.94 -8.30 -5.51
C ASN A 253 -4.59 -6.99 -6.23
N ALA A 254 -3.45 -6.32 -5.95
CA ALA A 254 -3.10 -5.05 -6.60
C ALA A 254 -3.15 -5.15 -8.14
N ARG A 255 -2.57 -6.21 -8.72
CA ARG A 255 -2.65 -6.45 -10.17
C ARG A 255 -4.10 -6.55 -10.67
N LYS A 256 -4.92 -7.36 -10.00
CA LYS A 256 -6.33 -7.57 -10.36
C LYS A 256 -7.12 -6.27 -10.20
N HIS A 257 -6.81 -5.47 -9.19
CA HIS A 257 -7.40 -4.17 -8.97
C HIS A 257 -7.05 -3.20 -10.09
N GLY A 258 -5.77 -3.15 -10.48
CA GLY A 258 -5.32 -2.39 -11.64
C GLY A 258 -6.01 -2.83 -12.94
N GLU A 259 -6.18 -4.13 -13.17
CA GLU A 259 -6.92 -4.66 -14.33
C GLU A 259 -8.39 -4.17 -14.35
N LEU A 260 -9.06 -4.16 -13.19
CA LEU A 260 -10.42 -3.62 -13.04
C LEU A 260 -10.47 -2.10 -13.24
N TRP A 261 -9.43 -1.40 -12.77
CA TRP A 261 -9.31 0.05 -12.91
C TRP A 261 -9.20 0.46 -14.38
N GLU A 262 -8.26 -0.12 -15.13
CA GLU A 262 -8.10 0.17 -16.57
C GLU A 262 -9.37 -0.18 -17.35
N ALA A 263 -10.03 -1.30 -17.02
CA ALA A 263 -11.31 -1.65 -17.65
C ALA A 263 -12.38 -0.58 -17.41
N ALA A 264 -12.47 -0.04 -16.19
CA ALA A 264 -13.41 1.04 -15.87
C ALA A 264 -13.04 2.34 -16.60
N VAL A 265 -11.76 2.70 -16.68
CA VAL A 265 -11.28 3.88 -17.43
C VAL A 265 -11.63 3.76 -18.91
N ARG A 266 -11.33 2.62 -19.54
CA ARG A 266 -11.68 2.38 -20.96
C ARG A 266 -13.19 2.39 -21.19
N ALA A 267 -13.97 1.84 -20.26
CA ALA A 267 -15.43 1.91 -20.32
C ALA A 267 -15.94 3.36 -20.18
N GLN A 268 -15.35 4.16 -19.29
CA GLN A 268 -15.68 5.56 -19.10
C GLN A 268 -15.35 6.39 -20.35
N MET A 269 -14.17 6.19 -20.95
CA MET A 269 -13.82 6.80 -22.24
C MET A 269 -14.86 6.48 -23.31
N HIS A 270 -15.28 5.21 -23.40
CA HIS A 270 -16.26 4.78 -24.40
C HIS A 270 -17.68 5.33 -24.15
N LEU A 271 -18.12 5.36 -22.88
CA LEU A 271 -19.49 5.77 -22.53
C LEU A 271 -19.70 7.28 -22.52
N ALA A 272 -18.66 8.05 -22.16
CA ALA A 272 -18.75 9.49 -21.96
C ALA A 272 -17.97 10.32 -23.00
N ASP A 273 -17.34 9.67 -23.99
CA ASP A 273 -16.48 10.29 -25.01
C ASP A 273 -15.38 11.18 -24.38
N GLN A 274 -14.77 10.66 -23.31
CA GLN A 274 -13.77 11.37 -22.51
C GLN A 274 -12.34 11.00 -22.93
N SER A 275 -11.42 11.95 -22.76
CA SER A 275 -9.99 11.62 -22.81
C SER A 275 -9.64 10.60 -21.73
N ARG A 276 -8.54 9.85 -21.90
CA ARG A 276 -8.09 8.89 -20.88
C ARG A 276 -7.84 9.56 -19.53
N GLN A 277 -7.31 10.79 -19.53
CA GLN A 277 -7.04 11.56 -18.33
C GLN A 277 -8.35 11.93 -17.61
N ASP A 278 -9.33 12.47 -18.33
CA ASP A 278 -10.63 12.85 -17.76
C ASP A 278 -11.41 11.63 -17.28
N ALA A 279 -11.35 10.52 -18.03
CA ALA A 279 -11.98 9.26 -17.66
C ALA A 279 -11.36 8.67 -16.38
N ASN A 280 -10.03 8.68 -16.27
CA ASN A 280 -9.33 8.25 -15.06
C ASN A 280 -9.70 9.12 -13.85
N GLU A 281 -9.79 10.44 -14.04
CA GLU A 281 -10.24 11.35 -12.99
C GLU A 281 -11.69 11.08 -12.57
N ALA A 282 -12.62 10.90 -13.52
CA ALA A 282 -14.02 10.58 -13.22
C ALA A 282 -14.15 9.26 -12.44
N VAL A 283 -13.44 8.20 -12.86
CA VAL A 283 -13.40 6.92 -12.14
C VAL A 283 -12.84 7.09 -10.73
N THR A 284 -11.76 7.88 -10.58
CA THR A 284 -11.17 8.18 -9.27
C THR A 284 -12.19 8.85 -8.34
N ILE A 285 -12.86 9.90 -8.81
CA ILE A 285 -13.84 10.66 -8.02
C ILE A 285 -14.98 9.74 -7.59
N LEU A 286 -15.49 8.95 -8.52
CA LEU A 286 -16.59 8.01 -8.30
C LEU A 286 -16.25 6.96 -7.25
N VAL A 287 -15.08 6.32 -7.36
CA VAL A 287 -14.67 5.25 -6.43
C VAL A 287 -14.45 5.80 -5.03
N ASN A 288 -13.82 6.98 -4.91
CA ASN A 288 -13.61 7.64 -3.62
C ASN A 288 -14.94 8.03 -2.96
N GLN A 289 -15.91 8.54 -3.73
CA GLN A 289 -17.25 8.87 -3.24
C GLN A 289 -17.94 7.66 -2.59
N LEU A 290 -17.93 6.52 -3.30
CA LEU A 290 -18.61 5.31 -2.87
C LEU A 290 -17.88 4.64 -1.69
N GLY A 291 -16.54 4.69 -1.67
CA GLY A 291 -15.75 4.30 -0.49
C GLY A 291 -16.13 5.15 0.73
N ARG A 292 -16.25 6.46 0.56
CA ARG A 292 -16.64 7.38 1.63
C ARG A 292 -18.07 7.12 2.13
N LEU A 293 -19.00 6.74 1.25
CA LEU A 293 -20.35 6.35 1.68
C LEU A 293 -20.32 5.07 2.52
N GLN A 294 -19.48 4.09 2.18
CA GLN A 294 -19.32 2.90 2.99
C GLN A 294 -18.82 3.20 4.40
N GLU A 295 -17.88 4.15 4.53
CA GLU A 295 -17.32 4.54 5.84
C GLU A 295 -18.31 5.35 6.69
N LYS A 296 -19.10 6.23 6.08
CA LYS A 296 -19.83 7.30 6.80
C LYS A 296 -21.34 7.14 6.82
N ALA A 297 -21.93 6.44 5.84
CA ALA A 297 -23.37 6.33 5.69
C ALA A 297 -23.87 4.95 6.13
N SER A 298 -24.47 4.85 7.32
CA SER A 298 -24.97 3.59 7.88
C SER A 298 -25.98 2.87 6.97
N TRP A 299 -26.79 3.62 6.22
CA TRP A 299 -27.75 3.07 5.25
C TRP A 299 -27.08 2.34 4.09
N PHE A 300 -25.81 2.63 3.77
CA PHE A 300 -25.06 2.01 2.68
C PHE A 300 -24.76 0.52 2.93
N ALA A 301 -24.92 0.05 4.17
CA ALA A 301 -24.91 -1.37 4.50
C ALA A 301 -26.09 -2.12 3.86
N ASN A 302 -27.24 -1.46 3.66
CA ASN A 302 -28.40 -2.03 2.98
C ASN A 302 -28.09 -2.24 1.49
N LYS A 303 -28.11 -3.51 1.04
CA LYS A 303 -27.76 -3.88 -0.33
C LYS A 303 -28.60 -3.13 -1.38
N ARG A 304 -29.91 -2.99 -1.16
CA ARG A 304 -30.82 -2.36 -2.12
C ARG A 304 -30.53 -0.87 -2.27
N LEU A 305 -30.33 -0.16 -1.16
CA LEU A 305 -29.97 1.25 -1.18
C LEU A 305 -28.58 1.46 -1.79
N ARG A 306 -27.61 0.62 -1.44
CA ARG A 306 -26.27 0.64 -2.04
C ARG A 306 -26.32 0.45 -3.55
N ASP A 307 -27.02 -0.57 -4.04
CA ASP A 307 -27.16 -0.87 -5.47
C ASP A 307 -27.80 0.29 -6.25
N ALA A 308 -28.79 0.96 -5.64
CA ALA A 308 -29.43 2.13 -6.22
C ALA A 308 -28.50 3.37 -6.23
N ALA A 309 -27.75 3.60 -5.14
CA ALA A 309 -26.79 4.71 -5.06
C ALA A 309 -25.62 4.53 -6.06
N ILE A 310 -25.10 3.31 -6.20
CA ILE A 310 -24.10 2.96 -7.21
C ILE A 310 -24.64 3.25 -8.61
N THR A 311 -25.86 2.80 -8.91
CA THR A 311 -26.48 3.03 -10.23
C THR A 311 -26.65 4.51 -10.54
N GLU A 312 -27.19 5.32 -9.63
CA GLU A 312 -27.34 6.76 -9.89
C GLU A 312 -25.99 7.48 -9.99
N THR A 313 -25.00 7.08 -9.20
CA THR A 313 -23.64 7.63 -9.30
C THR A 313 -23.06 7.34 -10.68
N LEU A 314 -23.18 6.10 -11.18
CA LEU A 314 -22.72 5.75 -12.52
C LEU A 314 -23.42 6.58 -13.61
N LEU A 315 -24.75 6.67 -13.55
CA LEU A 315 -25.52 7.45 -14.54
C LEU A 315 -25.14 8.93 -14.58
N TYR A 316 -24.77 9.51 -13.44
CA TYR A 316 -24.31 10.89 -13.35
C TYR A 316 -22.93 11.05 -14.00
N TRP A 317 -21.96 10.22 -13.62
CA TRP A 317 -20.56 10.36 -14.03
C TRP A 317 -20.29 9.94 -15.48
N THR A 318 -21.12 9.07 -16.05
CA THR A 318 -21.08 8.74 -17.49
C THR A 318 -21.88 9.73 -18.34
N GLY A 319 -22.56 10.73 -17.74
CA GLY A 319 -23.41 11.67 -18.46
C GLY A 319 -24.69 11.07 -19.06
N MET A 320 -25.03 9.82 -18.72
CA MET A 320 -26.17 9.11 -19.31
C MET A 320 -27.53 9.65 -18.83
N ARG A 321 -27.60 10.26 -17.63
CA ARG A 321 -28.80 10.95 -17.13
C ARG A 321 -28.44 12.17 -16.28
N LEU A 322 -29.12 13.28 -16.55
CA LEU A 322 -28.95 14.54 -15.82
C LEU A 322 -29.99 14.75 -14.72
N GLU A 323 -31.16 14.11 -14.83
CA GLU A 323 -32.23 14.19 -13.84
C GLU A 323 -32.18 12.97 -12.91
N LEU A 324 -31.30 13.06 -11.91
CA LEU A 324 -31.12 12.04 -10.88
C LEU A 324 -31.47 12.61 -9.52
N LEU A 325 -32.12 11.79 -8.68
CA LEU A 325 -32.40 12.19 -7.30
C LEU A 325 -31.09 12.45 -6.55
N SER A 326 -30.01 11.73 -6.87
CA SER A 326 -28.71 11.91 -6.24
C SER A 326 -27.96 13.15 -6.70
N ARG A 327 -28.45 13.90 -7.70
CA ARG A 327 -27.70 15.01 -8.32
C ARG A 327 -27.14 16.03 -7.32
N PRO A 328 -27.89 16.51 -6.31
CA PRO A 328 -27.34 17.44 -5.31
C PRO A 328 -26.11 16.84 -4.60
N ALA A 329 -26.16 15.55 -4.27
CA ALA A 329 -25.03 14.88 -3.63
C ALA A 329 -23.83 14.75 -4.57
N GLN A 330 -24.03 14.52 -5.87
CA GLN A 330 -22.94 14.45 -6.84
C GLN A 330 -22.26 15.83 -7.03
N GLU A 331 -23.04 16.91 -7.08
CA GLU A 331 -22.54 18.28 -7.19
C GLU A 331 -21.76 18.71 -5.94
N THR A 332 -22.27 18.41 -4.74
CA THR A 332 -21.53 18.68 -3.50
C THR A 332 -20.23 17.89 -3.44
N TRP A 333 -20.24 16.61 -3.85
CA TRP A 333 -19.02 15.79 -3.86
C TRP A 333 -17.95 16.35 -4.80
N ARG A 334 -18.34 16.87 -5.97
CA ARG A 334 -17.41 17.54 -6.90
C ARG A 334 -16.71 18.71 -6.26
N THR A 335 -17.43 19.53 -5.49
CA THR A 335 -16.85 20.65 -4.74
C THR A 335 -15.88 20.17 -3.66
N VAL A 336 -16.29 19.16 -2.87
CA VAL A 336 -15.42 18.54 -1.85
C VAL A 336 -14.13 18.01 -2.46
N TRP A 337 -14.23 17.30 -3.58
CA TRP A 337 -13.08 16.75 -4.30
C TRP A 337 -12.13 17.84 -4.82
N ALA A 338 -12.68 18.91 -5.40
CA ALA A 338 -11.88 20.04 -5.86
C ALA A 338 -11.11 20.70 -4.69
N SER A 339 -11.79 20.93 -3.55
CA SER A 339 -11.18 21.50 -2.35
C SER A 339 -10.07 20.63 -1.75
N GLN A 340 -10.17 19.30 -1.86
CA GLN A 340 -9.10 18.38 -1.45
C GLN A 340 -7.85 18.52 -2.33
N ARG A 341 -8.02 18.74 -3.63
CA ARG A 341 -6.90 18.87 -4.57
C ARG A 341 -6.20 20.23 -4.51
N THR A 342 -6.91 21.29 -4.12
CA THR A 342 -6.35 22.64 -4.02
C THR A 342 -5.43 22.83 -2.81
N TRP A 343 -5.48 21.92 -1.83
CA TRP A 343 -4.60 21.97 -0.67
C TRP A 343 -3.39 21.08 -0.88
N THR A 344 -2.29 21.67 -1.32
CA THR A 344 -0.95 21.12 -1.17
C THR A 344 -0.34 21.73 0.09
N PRO A 345 -0.21 21.00 1.21
CA PRO A 345 0.69 21.43 2.26
C PRO A 345 2.07 21.58 1.63
N ASP A 346 2.75 22.71 1.84
CA ASP A 346 4.18 22.77 1.60
C ASP A 346 4.83 21.74 2.54
N PRO A 347 5.40 20.63 2.03
CA PRO A 347 5.97 19.57 2.85
C PRO A 347 7.10 20.08 3.76
N PHE A 348 7.62 21.28 3.49
CA PHE A 348 8.72 21.92 4.20
C PHE A 348 8.29 23.04 5.15
N ALA A 349 6.99 23.35 5.26
CA ALA A 349 6.48 24.32 6.24
C ALA A 349 6.81 23.93 7.69
N HIS A 350 7.07 22.64 7.95
CA HIS A 350 7.47 22.13 9.26
C HIS A 350 8.88 22.54 9.71
N GLN A 351 9.75 23.00 8.79
CA GLN A 351 11.14 23.30 9.13
C GLN A 351 11.44 24.78 9.40
N GLU A 352 10.57 25.71 9.01
CA GLU A 352 10.83 27.14 9.25
C GLU A 352 9.73 27.95 9.93
N ARG A 353 8.50 27.45 10.16
CA ARG A 353 7.48 28.31 10.82
C ARG A 353 6.52 27.57 11.74
N SER A 354 6.77 27.72 13.04
CA SER A 354 5.75 27.83 14.11
C SER A 354 4.92 29.12 13.95
N SER A 355 4.43 29.45 12.74
CA SER A 355 3.55 30.59 12.54
C SER A 355 2.10 30.14 12.64
N SER A 356 1.37 30.65 13.63
CA SER A 356 -0.08 30.46 13.84
C SER A 356 -0.92 30.55 12.55
N GLN A 357 -0.47 31.29 11.54
CA GLN A 357 -1.11 31.41 10.23
C GLN A 357 -1.17 30.11 9.41
N HIS A 358 -0.19 29.21 9.56
CA HIS A 358 -0.20 27.89 8.90
C HIS A 358 -1.27 27.00 9.55
N ASP A 359 -1.28 26.94 10.88
CA ASP A 359 -2.28 26.20 11.66
C ASP A 359 -3.69 26.74 11.43
N ASP A 360 -3.87 28.06 11.32
CA ASP A 360 -5.16 28.69 11.04
C ASP A 360 -5.66 28.42 9.61
N SER A 361 -4.75 28.33 8.64
CA SER A 361 -5.11 27.98 7.26
C SER A 361 -5.46 26.51 7.14
N LEU A 362 -4.72 25.62 7.81
CA LEU A 362 -5.05 24.19 7.89
C LEU A 362 -6.39 23.97 8.60
N ARG A 363 -6.64 24.68 9.70
CA ARG A 363 -7.92 24.62 10.42
C ARG A 363 -9.09 25.08 9.56
N ARG A 364 -8.94 26.18 8.81
CA ARG A 364 -9.97 26.68 7.89
C ARG A 364 -10.25 25.70 6.76
N TRP A 365 -9.20 25.22 6.07
CA TRP A 365 -9.35 24.22 5.02
C TRP A 365 -10.02 22.94 5.55
N HIS A 366 -9.61 22.46 6.73
CA HIS A 366 -10.22 21.30 7.37
C HIS A 366 -11.70 21.55 7.71
N ALA A 367 -12.05 22.72 8.23
CA ALA A 367 -13.43 23.08 8.53
C ALA A 367 -14.31 23.17 7.26
N GLU A 368 -13.79 23.75 6.17
CA GLU A 368 -14.46 23.79 4.88
C GLU A 368 -14.68 22.38 4.32
N LEU A 369 -13.65 21.52 4.40
CA LEU A 369 -13.72 20.14 3.96
C LEU A 369 -14.78 19.35 4.75
N MET A 370 -14.81 19.51 6.08
CA MET A 370 -15.79 18.84 6.93
C MET A 370 -17.21 19.35 6.65
N THR A 371 -17.40 20.65 6.46
CA THR A 371 -18.71 21.24 6.12
C THR A 371 -19.23 20.67 4.79
N GLY A 372 -18.39 20.63 3.75
CA GLY A 372 -18.77 20.04 2.47
C GLY A 372 -19.09 18.54 2.57
N GLN A 373 -18.37 17.79 3.42
CA GLN A 373 -18.68 16.38 3.69
C GLN A 373 -20.03 16.21 4.39
N ASP A 374 -20.38 17.07 5.35
CA ASP A 374 -21.66 17.00 6.04
C ASP A 374 -22.83 17.34 5.11
N GLU A 375 -22.67 18.35 4.25
CA GLU A 375 -23.66 18.69 3.21
C GLU A 375 -23.86 17.55 2.22
N TRP A 376 -22.76 16.90 1.81
CA TRP A 376 -22.79 15.75 0.92
C TRP A 376 -23.53 14.56 1.54
N LEU A 377 -23.26 14.24 2.81
CA LEU A 377 -23.97 13.18 3.55
C LEU A 377 -25.45 13.50 3.75
N ARG A 378 -25.78 14.77 3.99
CA ARG A 378 -27.17 15.23 4.09
C ARG A 378 -27.92 15.06 2.77
N ALA A 379 -27.32 15.45 1.65
CA ALA A 379 -27.92 15.28 0.33
C ALA A 379 -28.22 13.80 0.00
N TRP A 380 -27.31 12.89 0.38
CA TRP A 380 -27.55 11.45 0.29
C TRP A 380 -28.65 10.96 1.23
N SER A 381 -28.76 11.52 2.43
CA SER A 381 -29.83 11.16 3.37
C SER A 381 -31.21 11.59 2.87
N GLU A 382 -31.31 12.78 2.27
CA GLU A 382 -32.53 13.24 1.59
C GLU A 382 -32.88 12.35 0.39
N TRP A 383 -31.87 11.89 -0.36
CA TRP A 383 -32.06 10.90 -1.43
C TRP A 383 -32.67 9.60 -0.92
N VAL A 384 -32.18 9.05 0.20
CA VAL A 384 -32.75 7.84 0.83
C VAL A 384 -34.22 8.05 1.18
N GLN A 385 -34.57 9.18 1.80
CA GLN A 385 -35.95 9.50 2.17
C GLN A 385 -36.87 9.54 0.95
N ARG A 386 -36.41 10.13 -0.16
CA ARG A 386 -37.19 10.22 -1.41
C ARG A 386 -37.33 8.89 -2.15
N LYS A 387 -36.40 7.95 -1.94
CA LYS A 387 -36.49 6.60 -2.54
C LYS A 387 -37.57 5.72 -1.91
N GLY A 388 -38.09 6.08 -0.74
CA GLY A 388 -39.26 5.44 -0.13
C GLY A 388 -39.05 3.99 0.30
N TYR A 389 -37.88 3.67 0.85
CA TYR A 389 -37.55 2.33 1.36
C TYR A 389 -37.76 2.16 2.85
#